data_AF-A0A2G6QD35-F1
#
_entry.id   AF-A0A2G6QD35-F1
#
_cell.length_a   1.000
_cell.length_b   1.000
_cell.length_c   1.000
_cell.angle_alpha   90.00
_cell.angle_beta   90.00
_cell.angle_gamma   90.00
#
_symmetry.space_group_name_H-M   'P 1'
#
loop_
_entity.id
_entity.type
_entity.pdbx_description
1 polymer ?
#
loop_
_entity_poly.entity_id
_entity_poly.type
_entity_poly.pdbx_seq_one_letter_code
_entity_poly.pdbx_strand_id
1 'polypeptide(L)' 'MNSNVTFSMKMNGESKDATAYVSGIANIAVFLIVNTDRHIVDKLIAQVGPEEKMFIEATLAGLKHHSQ' A
#
# COMPACT_ATOMS: atom_id res chain seq x y z
N MET A 1 -7.76 11.34 12.73
CA MET A 1 -7.08 10.29 13.52
C MET A 1 -5.87 9.86 12.71
N ASN A 2 -4.65 10.17 13.15
CA ASN A 2 -3.42 9.61 12.57
C ASN A 2 -3.23 8.23 13.20
N SER A 3 -3.78 7.20 12.56
CA SER A 3 -3.53 5.82 12.92
C SER A 3 -2.10 5.49 12.49
N ASN A 4 -1.15 5.49 13.43
CA ASN A 4 0.18 4.91 13.18
C ASN A 4 -0.02 3.40 13.07
N VAL A 5 -0.24 2.90 11.85
CA VAL A 5 -0.31 1.48 11.56
C VAL A 5 1.12 0.93 11.55
N THR A 6 1.39 -0.01 12.46
CA THR A 6 2.65 -0.74 12.50
C THR A 6 2.42 -2.12 11.90
N PHE A 7 3.23 -2.49 10.91
CA PHE A 7 3.18 -3.81 10.30
C PHE A 7 4.19 -4.73 10.97
N SER A 8 3.83 -6.00 11.15
CA SER A 8 4.75 -7.00 11.66
C SER A 8 4.72 -8.24 10.78
N MET A 9 5.87 -8.90 10.65
CA MET A 9 5.99 -10.17 9.95
C MET A 9 6.58 -11.22 10.87
N LYS A 10 6.19 -12.48 10.69
CA LYS A 10 6.85 -13.59 11.38
C LYS A 10 8.04 -14.09 10.56
N MET A 11 9.23 -14.02 11.12
CA MET A 11 10.46 -14.62 10.58
C MET A 11 11.01 -15.63 11.56
N ASN A 12 11.10 -16.90 11.12
CA ASN A 12 11.56 -18.01 11.96
C ASN A 12 10.80 -18.13 13.29
N GLY A 13 9.50 -17.86 13.28
CA GLY A 13 8.63 -17.91 14.46
C GLY A 13 8.60 -16.63 15.29
N GLU A 14 9.52 -15.68 15.07
CA GLU A 14 9.57 -14.41 15.79
C GLU A 14 8.88 -13.28 15.02
N SER A 15 8.09 -12.46 15.74
CA SER A 15 7.48 -11.25 15.16
C SER A 15 8.53 -10.14 15.05
N LYS A 16 8.68 -9.58 13.85
CA LYS A 16 9.59 -8.46 13.55
C LYS A 16 8.82 -7.31 12.93
N ASP A 17 9.23 -6.08 13.24
CA ASP A 17 8.69 -4.89 12.60
C ASP A 17 8.95 -4.95 11.08
N ALA A 18 7.88 -4.87 10.30
CA ALA A 18 7.89 -4.90 8.85
C ALA A 18 7.42 -3.57 8.24
N THR A 19 7.20 -2.55 9.07
CA THR A 19 6.60 -1.27 8.66
C THR A 19 7.40 -0.62 7.54
N ALA A 20 8.73 -0.59 7.63
CA ALA A 20 9.58 -0.03 6.58
C ALA A 20 9.52 -0.82 5.27
N TYR A 21 9.45 -2.15 5.35
CA TYR A 21 9.35 -3.02 4.18
C TYR A 21 8.02 -2.84 3.45
N VAL A 22 6.90 -2.86 4.19
CA VAL A 22 5.56 -2.61 3.66
C VAL A 22 5.46 -1.19 3.09
N SER A 23 6.02 -0.20 3.78
CA SER A 23 6.09 1.19 3.30
C SER A 23 6.94 1.34 2.04
N GLY A 24 7.94 0.49 1.83
CA GLY A 24 8.72 0.44 0.59
C GLY A 24 7.89 -0.09 -0.59
N ILE A 25 7.19 -1.21 -0.40
CA ILE A 25 6.30 -1.81 -1.42
C ILE A 25 5.18 -0.85 -1.80
N ALA A 26 4.58 -0.24 -0.79
CA ALA A 26 3.61 0.83 -0.91
C ALA A 26 4.05 1.96 -1.84
N ASN A 27 5.23 2.54 -1.57
CA ASN A 27 5.76 3.64 -2.34
C ASN A 27 6.04 3.24 -3.80
N ILE A 28 6.49 1.99 -4.03
CA ILE A 28 6.68 1.45 -5.38
C ILE A 28 5.31 1.28 -6.08
N ALA A 29 4.32 0.73 -5.39
CA ALA A 29 2.97 0.54 -5.92
C ALA A 29 2.35 1.89 -6.29
N VAL A 30 2.46 2.89 -5.42
CA VAL A 30 2.07 4.28 -5.69
C VAL A 30 2.78 4.81 -6.91
N PHE A 31 4.11 4.75 -6.93
CA PHE A 31 4.91 5.27 -8.03
C PHE A 31 4.47 4.67 -9.37
N LEU A 32 4.21 3.36 -9.41
CA LEU A 32 3.67 2.68 -10.59
C LEU A 32 2.25 3.16 -10.90
N ILE A 33 1.37 3.29 -9.89
CA ILE A 33 -0.01 3.78 -10.01
C ILE A 33 -0.09 5.19 -10.60
N VAL A 34 0.74 6.14 -10.15
CA VAL A 34 0.70 7.52 -10.67
C VAL A 34 1.24 7.63 -12.09
N ASN A 35 2.05 6.67 -12.52
CA ASN A 35 2.68 6.64 -13.84
C ASN A 35 2.01 5.66 -14.82
N THR A 36 0.97 4.93 -14.40
CA THR A 36 0.31 3.90 -15.20
C THR A 36 -1.17 4.23 -15.45
N ASP A 37 -1.69 3.74 -16.58
CA ASP A 37 -3.12 3.68 -16.88
C ASP A 37 -3.92 3.12 -15.69
N ARG A 38 -5.00 3.82 -15.33
CA ARG A 38 -5.95 3.49 -14.26
C ARG A 38 -6.46 2.05 -14.35
N HIS A 39 -6.54 1.50 -15.56
CA HIS A 39 -6.96 0.12 -15.79
C HIS A 39 -5.99 -0.94 -15.22
N ILE A 40 -4.70 -0.64 -15.08
CA ILE A 40 -3.73 -1.56 -14.46
C ILE A 40 -3.88 -1.55 -12.93
N VAL A 41 -4.26 -0.42 -12.35
CA VAL A 41 -4.54 -0.29 -10.92
C VAL A 41 -5.73 -1.16 -10.51
N ASP A 42 -6.80 -1.12 -11.30
CA ASP A 42 -8.00 -1.94 -11.05
C ASP A 42 -7.68 -3.44 -11.11
N LYS A 43 -6.81 -3.86 -12.05
CA LYS A 43 -6.33 -5.24 -12.14
C LYS A 43 -5.46 -5.66 -10.96
N LEU A 44 -4.66 -4.75 -10.40
CA LEU A 44 -3.84 -5.00 -9.21
C LEU A 44 -4.72 -5.19 -7.97
N ILE A 45 -5.70 -4.29 -7.77
CA ILE A 45 -6.66 -4.36 -6.66
C ILE A 45 -7.45 -5.67 -6.66
N ALA A 46 -7.79 -6.20 -7.84
CA ALA A 46 -8.52 -7.45 -7.98
C ALA A 46 -7.71 -8.71 -7.62
N GLN A 47 -6.38 -8.62 -7.53
CA GLN A 47 -5.48 -9.77 -7.33
C GLN A 47 -4.86 -9.85 -5.93
N VAL A 48 -5.00 -8.80 -5.12
CA VAL A 48 -4.36 -8.72 -3.79
C VAL A 48 -5.33 -9.02 -2.66
N GLY A 49 -4.77 -9.30 -1.47
CA GLY A 49 -5.54 -9.52 -0.25
C GLY A 49 -6.20 -8.25 0.29
N PRO A 50 -7.09 -8.38 1.30
CA PRO A 50 -7.83 -7.25 1.86
C PRO A 50 -6.95 -6.15 2.45
N GLU A 51 -5.80 -6.53 3.03
CA GLU A 51 -4.87 -5.61 3.71
C GLU A 51 -4.08 -4.79 2.69
N GLU A 52 -3.53 -5.44 1.66
CA GLU A 52 -2.86 -4.75 0.56
C GLU A 52 -3.84 -3.90 -0.27
N LYS A 53 -5.07 -4.37 -0.45
CA LYS A 53 -6.13 -3.60 -1.10
C LYS A 53 -6.43 -2.31 -0.33
N MET A 54 -6.65 -2.41 0.98
CA MET A 54 -6.89 -1.26 1.84
C MET A 54 -5.72 -0.27 1.77
N PHE A 55 -4.50 -0.78 1.74
CA PHE A 55 -3.29 0.02 1.59
C PHE A 55 -3.28 0.79 0.25
N ILE A 56 -3.52 0.10 -0.87
CA ILE A 56 -3.52 0.70 -2.21
C ILE A 56 -4.63 1.77 -2.33
N GLU A 57 -5.84 1.48 -1.86
CA GLU A 57 -6.97 2.41 -1.89
C GLU A 57 -6.73 3.66 -1.04
N ALA A 58 -6.21 3.50 0.18
CA ALA A 58 -5.84 4.61 1.05
C ALA A 58 -4.81 5.52 0.38
N THR A 59 -3.85 4.92 -0.33
CA THR A 59 -2.80 5.71 -0.97
C THR A 59 -3.28 6.42 -2.24
N LEU A 60 -4.14 5.79 -3.03
CA LEU A 60 -4.85 6.45 -4.15
C LEU A 60 -5.69 7.65 -3.69
N ALA A 61 -6.38 7.53 -2.55
CA ALA A 61 -7.18 8.60 -1.99
C ALA A 61 -6.31 9.79 -1.52
N GLY A 62 -5.16 9.51 -0.88
CA GLY A 62 -4.21 10.53 -0.43
C GLY A 62 -3.58 11.35 -1.57
N LEU A 63 -3.36 10.74 -2.73
CA LEU A 63 -2.84 11.43 -3.92
C LEU A 63 -3.87 12.38 -4.54
N LYS A 64 -5.15 11.99 -4.60
CA LYS A 64 -6.22 12.85 -5.15
C LYS A 64 -6.40 14.16 -4.37
N HIS A 65 -6.16 14.12 -3.06
CA HIS A 65 -6.25 15.29 -2.20
C HIS A 65 -5.09 16.29 -2.35
N HIS A 66 -3.93 15.87 -2.90
CA HIS A 66 -2.77 16.75 -3.11
C HIS A 66 -2.78 17.46 -4.47
N SER A 67 -3.66 17.09 -5.40
CA SER A 67 -3.81 17.72 -6.72
C SER A 67 -4.96 18.74 -6.78
N GLN A 68 -5.54 19.13 -5.65
CA GLN A 68 -6.51 20.24 -5.51
C GLN A 68 -5.90 21.38 -4.69
#